data_AF-A0A0F0GS63-F1
#
_entry.id   AF-A0A0F0GS63-F1
#
_cell.length_a   1.000
_cell.length_b   1.000
_cell.length_c   1.000
_cell.angle_alpha   90.00
_cell.angle_beta   90.00
_cell.angle_gamma   90.00
#
_symmetry.space_group_name_H-M   'P 1'
#
loop_
_entity.id
_entity.type
_entity.pdbx_description
1 polymer ?
#
loop_
_entity_poly.entity_id
_entity_poly.type
_entity_poly.pdbx_seq_one_letter_code
_entity_poly.pdbx_strand_id
1 'polypeptide(L)'
;MRIFVSYSRRDFHAAEALTSVLTGTGAQVWFDVEQLRPRTDWETSINTAIDRADAVVVVASPAAMASKWVTGEWRRALSQGKPVHVALVHDTALPPELTSRYDLRGRFFAEAQRLAEGVEPRGKRRFPLSPQLGLLWLSLVFCTLVLALGATLGWAISQVYVPVHAGMARLAFALALTNALSAAGLVALMIRLARRKISPWSLREGFSATLFALVFALIETLIAGSPKWPYLVAGAVALACRVLVSRSRTVHLEMPTGKGDDRIRGRLKGLRLGRRRRQFGRLWDTYHPRFVALRELTPGVGAAASYWVWCHEDDMPIAQLIARTCDSAGFAQDQTEPGLAFIVVSNRTTAQFIRSAHEVFGDRAVFVLATSVRLEEDDAELRRHQWLDFREQEPEGLYELLRTVVSAQPAERGVVTVPMNVDRFRAPQYITGYLLFSRLLLGLTIAPVLGLAVARSPLTALPLAIVTGLLALVVVNLVRRTATRSLTAGGWAVRTVLAALLFIAWAFMAPLIPHIPPVNRLFVLFFGLLGFFGRMKILTGLWLPPERKQEVVLASAPVQPSVYSFAIPMGALVLAAGYYFAASA
;
A
#
# COMPACT_ATOMS: atom_id res chain seq x y z
N MET A 1 -9.75 -15.31 19.20
CA MET A 1 -9.51 -16.74 18.97
C MET A 1 -8.14 -17.09 19.52
N ARG A 2 -8.04 -18.13 20.34
CA ARG A 2 -6.79 -18.65 20.90
C ARG A 2 -6.37 -19.89 20.14
N ILE A 3 -5.14 -19.90 19.63
CA ILE A 3 -4.61 -21.02 18.86
C ILE A 3 -3.38 -21.54 19.61
N PHE A 4 -3.34 -22.84 19.87
CA PHE A 4 -2.16 -23.50 20.40
C PHE A 4 -1.37 -24.12 19.25
N VAL A 5 -0.08 -23.80 19.12
CA VAL A 5 0.79 -24.38 18.09
C VAL A 5 1.63 -25.50 18.73
N SER A 6 1.31 -26.74 18.36
CA SER A 6 2.08 -27.93 18.74
C SER A 6 3.16 -28.19 17.71
N TYR A 7 4.42 -28.25 18.12
CA TYR A 7 5.55 -28.42 17.22
C TYR A 7 6.70 -29.18 17.88
N SER A 8 7.56 -29.79 17.07
CA SER A 8 8.84 -30.31 17.55
C SER A 8 9.86 -29.17 17.62
N ARG A 9 10.72 -29.15 18.64
CA ARG A 9 11.79 -28.13 18.76
C ARG A 9 12.71 -28.05 17.54
N ARG A 10 12.86 -29.15 16.78
CA ARG A 10 13.63 -29.16 15.53
C ARG A 10 12.98 -28.37 14.40
N ASP A 11 11.68 -28.09 14.52
CA ASP A 11 10.87 -27.37 13.55
C ASP A 11 10.52 -25.95 14.04
N PHE A 12 11.27 -25.45 15.04
CA PHE A 12 11.02 -24.16 15.69
C PHE A 12 10.80 -23.02 14.70
N HIS A 13 11.67 -22.86 13.70
CA HIS A 13 11.57 -21.77 12.73
C HIS A 13 10.31 -21.85 11.85
N ALA A 14 9.88 -23.07 11.51
CA ALA A 14 8.64 -23.25 10.75
C ALA A 14 7.42 -22.94 11.62
N ALA A 15 7.45 -23.35 12.89
CA ALA A 15 6.41 -23.03 13.86
C ALA A 15 6.34 -21.53 14.19
N GLU A 16 7.48 -20.84 14.27
CA GLU A 16 7.58 -19.39 14.47
C GLU A 16 7.01 -18.63 13.27
N ALA A 17 7.41 -19.00 12.05
CA ALA A 17 6.89 -18.40 10.83
C ALA A 17 5.37 -18.59 10.71
N LEU A 18 4.87 -19.80 11.02
CA LEU A 18 3.44 -20.09 11.05
C LEU A 18 2.72 -19.26 12.12
N THR A 19 3.30 -19.16 13.31
CA THR A 19 2.80 -18.34 14.42
C THR A 19 2.68 -16.88 14.02
N SER A 20 3.65 -16.34 13.27
CA SER A 20 3.60 -14.97 12.75
C SER A 20 2.43 -14.77 11.79
N VAL A 21 2.18 -15.73 10.88
CA VAL A 21 1.03 -15.69 9.95
C VAL A 21 -0.29 -15.76 10.73
N LEU A 22 -0.41 -16.68 11.69
CA LEU A 22 -1.58 -16.85 12.54
C LEU A 22 -1.83 -15.61 13.41
N THR A 23 -0.80 -15.00 13.97
CA THR A 23 -0.91 -13.76 14.75
C THR A 23 -1.32 -12.58 13.84
N GLY A 24 -0.87 -12.59 12.59
CA GLY A 24 -1.24 -11.61 11.56
C GLY A 24 -2.74 -11.56 11.23
N THR A 25 -3.50 -12.63 11.52
CA THR A 25 -4.97 -12.62 11.39
C THR A 25 -5.70 -12.06 12.62
N GLY A 26 -4.96 -11.71 13.68
CA GLY A 26 -5.50 -11.22 14.95
C GLY A 26 -5.81 -12.35 15.95
N ALA A 27 -5.35 -13.57 15.71
CA ALA A 27 -5.43 -14.66 16.68
C ALA A 27 -4.42 -14.46 17.82
N GLN A 28 -4.78 -14.89 19.02
CA GLN A 28 -3.88 -15.03 20.16
C GLN A 28 -3.20 -16.39 20.04
N VAL A 29 -1.98 -16.42 19.53
CA VAL A 29 -1.25 -17.66 19.34
C VAL A 29 -0.41 -17.94 20.59
N TRP A 30 -0.59 -19.13 21.16
CA TRP A 30 0.29 -19.66 22.18
C TRP A 30 1.41 -20.42 21.48
N PHE A 31 2.62 -19.84 21.55
CA PHE A 31 3.85 -20.36 20.96
C PHE A 31 4.94 -20.21 22.02
N ASP A 32 5.50 -21.33 22.48
CA ASP A 32 6.45 -21.35 23.59
C ASP A 32 7.83 -20.85 23.11
N VAL A 33 8.09 -19.54 23.30
CA VAL A 33 9.40 -18.90 23.10
C VAL A 33 9.71 -18.04 24.30
N GLU A 34 10.12 -18.68 25.39
CA GLU A 34 11.15 -18.21 26.31
C GLU A 34 11.20 -19.20 27.48
N GLN A 35 12.39 -19.39 28.00
CA GLN A 35 12.69 -20.27 29.13
C GLN A 35 11.68 -20.07 30.27
N LEU A 36 10.69 -20.95 30.36
CA LEU A 36 9.95 -21.19 31.60
C LEU A 36 11.00 -21.42 32.68
N ARG A 37 11.04 -20.53 33.69
CA ARG A 37 11.97 -20.63 34.82
C ARG A 37 12.04 -22.09 35.31
N PRO A 38 13.22 -22.63 35.68
CA PRO A 38 13.43 -24.04 36.08
C PRO A 38 12.63 -24.56 37.30
N ARG A 39 11.49 -23.96 37.66
CA ARG A 39 10.70 -24.26 38.84
C ARG A 39 9.19 -24.20 38.62
N THR A 40 8.71 -23.96 37.38
CA THR A 40 7.27 -23.95 37.08
C THR A 40 6.87 -25.30 36.49
N ASP A 41 5.72 -25.83 36.92
CA ASP A 41 5.19 -27.12 36.50
C ASP A 41 4.75 -27.06 35.03
N TRP A 42 5.72 -27.30 34.16
CA TRP A 42 5.72 -27.11 32.71
C TRP A 42 4.57 -27.83 32.02
N GLU A 43 4.32 -29.07 32.39
CA GLU A 43 3.27 -29.92 31.82
C GLU A 43 1.88 -29.35 32.13
N THR A 44 1.69 -28.80 33.33
CA THR A 44 0.46 -28.15 33.77
C THR A 44 0.17 -26.88 32.96
N SER A 45 1.21 -26.11 32.61
CA SER A 45 1.07 -24.90 31.81
C SER A 45 0.70 -25.17 30.35
N ILE A 46 1.31 -26.20 29.73
CA ILE A 46 1.01 -26.67 28.38
C ILE A 46 -0.41 -27.22 28.31
N ASN A 47 -0.77 -28.10 29.26
CA ASN A 47 -2.12 -28.64 29.34
C ASN A 47 -3.17 -27.53 29.52
N THR A 48 -2.90 -26.52 30.36
CA THR A 48 -3.79 -25.37 30.53
C THR A 48 -3.90 -24.54 29.24
N ALA A 49 -2.82 -24.39 28.49
CA ALA A 49 -2.84 -23.67 27.21
C ALA A 49 -3.68 -24.40 26.16
N ILE A 50 -3.54 -25.72 26.06
CA ILE A 50 -4.37 -26.58 25.20
C ILE A 50 -5.83 -26.50 25.63
N ASP A 51 -6.11 -26.60 26.93
CA ASP A 51 -7.45 -26.55 27.51
C ASP A 51 -8.13 -25.20 27.23
N ARG A 52 -7.38 -24.10 27.16
CA ARG A 52 -7.88 -22.75 26.83
C ARG A 52 -7.89 -22.41 25.34
N ALA A 53 -7.31 -23.25 24.47
CA ALA A 53 -7.26 -23.01 23.04
C ALA A 53 -8.60 -23.31 22.36
N ASP A 54 -8.99 -22.45 21.41
CA ASP A 54 -10.16 -22.65 20.56
C ASP A 54 -9.86 -23.63 19.42
N ALA A 55 -8.60 -23.72 19.00
CA ALA A 55 -8.09 -24.64 17.99
C ALA A 55 -6.63 -25.01 18.27
N VAL A 56 -6.22 -26.18 17.80
CA VAL A 56 -4.82 -26.63 17.86
C VAL A 56 -4.28 -26.75 16.45
N VAL A 57 -3.07 -26.21 16.24
CA VAL A 57 -2.33 -26.33 14.99
C VAL A 57 -1.09 -27.18 15.24
N VAL A 58 -0.99 -28.31 14.54
CA VAL A 58 0.14 -29.23 14.64
C VAL A 58 1.09 -28.99 13.47
N VAL A 59 2.32 -28.59 13.76
CA VAL A 59 3.41 -28.50 12.78
C VAL A 59 3.96 -29.90 12.56
N ALA A 60 3.51 -30.56 11.49
CA ALA A 60 3.84 -31.94 11.21
C ALA A 60 5.17 -32.09 10.47
N SER A 61 6.07 -32.82 11.12
CA SER A 61 7.36 -33.28 10.62
C SER A 61 7.63 -34.70 11.14
N PRO A 62 8.60 -35.44 10.59
CA PRO A 62 9.01 -36.72 11.15
C PRO A 62 9.38 -36.64 12.65
N ALA A 63 10.02 -35.54 13.06
CA ALA A 63 10.38 -35.30 14.45
C ALA A 63 9.16 -35.02 15.34
N ALA A 64 8.17 -34.28 14.83
CA ALA A 64 6.92 -34.02 15.53
C ALA A 64 6.08 -35.30 15.69
N MET A 65 5.98 -36.13 14.64
CA MET A 65 5.21 -37.39 14.67
C MET A 65 5.86 -38.46 15.55
N ALA A 66 7.19 -38.45 15.69
CA ALA A 66 7.90 -39.33 16.63
C ALA A 66 7.84 -38.85 18.10
N SER A 67 7.39 -37.61 18.35
CA SER A 67 7.36 -37.04 19.69
C SER A 67 6.12 -37.49 20.46
N LYS A 68 6.35 -38.15 21.62
CA LYS A 68 5.27 -38.50 22.56
C LYS A 68 4.52 -37.27 23.08
N TRP A 69 5.23 -36.15 23.23
CA TRP A 69 4.66 -34.87 23.68
C TRP A 69 3.66 -34.33 22.67
N VAL A 70 4.09 -34.09 21.43
CA VAL A 70 3.22 -33.63 20.33
C VAL A 70 2.02 -34.56 20.18
N THR A 71 2.27 -35.88 20.24
CA THR A 71 1.22 -36.91 20.20
C THR A 71 0.18 -36.77 21.31
N GLY A 72 0.61 -36.52 22.54
CA GLY A 72 -0.30 -36.28 23.67
C GLY A 72 -1.14 -35.02 23.49
N GLU A 73 -0.52 -33.94 23.01
CA GLU A 73 -1.16 -32.63 22.86
C GLU A 73 -2.30 -32.64 21.83
N TRP A 74 -2.07 -33.17 20.62
CA TRP A 74 -3.12 -33.20 19.60
C TRP A 74 -4.20 -34.24 19.90
N ARG A 75 -3.86 -35.37 20.55
CA ARG A 75 -4.87 -36.35 21.00
C ARG A 75 -5.77 -35.77 22.08
N ARG A 76 -5.22 -35.01 23.02
CA ARG A 76 -5.99 -34.29 24.05
C ARG A 76 -6.93 -33.27 23.41
N ALA A 77 -6.46 -32.54 22.39
CA ALA A 77 -7.32 -31.59 21.67
C ALA A 77 -8.48 -32.29 20.96
N LEU A 78 -8.22 -33.41 20.27
CA LEU A 78 -9.26 -34.22 19.64
C LEU A 78 -10.26 -34.78 20.65
N SER A 79 -9.80 -35.29 21.82
CA SER A 79 -10.70 -35.84 22.85
C SER A 79 -11.61 -34.77 23.48
N GLN A 80 -11.20 -33.50 23.43
CA GLN A 80 -11.99 -32.35 23.85
C GLN A 80 -12.91 -31.79 22.74
N GLY A 81 -12.94 -32.42 21.57
CA GLY A 81 -13.75 -31.95 20.42
C GLY A 81 -13.23 -30.65 19.80
N LYS A 82 -11.97 -30.27 20.05
CA LYS A 82 -11.37 -29.07 19.47
C LYS A 82 -10.88 -29.35 18.05
N PRO A 83 -11.04 -28.41 17.11
CA PRO A 83 -10.52 -28.57 15.77
C PRO A 83 -8.99 -28.63 15.83
N VAL A 84 -8.44 -29.69 15.24
CA VAL A 84 -6.99 -29.88 15.06
C VAL A 84 -6.66 -29.73 13.59
N HIS A 85 -5.83 -28.75 13.28
CA HIS A 85 -5.34 -28.48 11.93
C HIS A 85 -3.87 -28.85 11.82
N VAL A 86 -3.48 -29.49 10.73
CA VAL A 86 -2.11 -29.91 10.48
C VAL A 86 -1.47 -29.00 9.47
N ALA A 87 -0.35 -28.39 9.86
CA ALA A 87 0.59 -27.71 8.99
C ALA A 87 1.71 -28.69 8.61
N LEU A 88 1.62 -29.31 7.43
CA LEU A 88 2.62 -30.26 6.97
C LEU A 88 3.84 -29.49 6.45
N VAL A 89 4.96 -29.54 7.19
CA VAL A 89 6.19 -28.80 6.87
C VAL A 89 7.30 -29.69 6.31
N HIS A 90 7.22 -31.00 6.57
CA HIS A 90 8.09 -32.02 6.00
C HIS A 90 7.26 -33.20 5.52
N ASP A 91 7.78 -34.00 4.59
CA ASP A 91 7.10 -35.23 4.17
C ASP A 91 7.07 -36.22 5.34
N THR A 92 5.86 -36.55 5.80
CA THR A 92 5.67 -37.45 6.94
C THR A 92 4.30 -38.12 6.86
N ALA A 93 4.25 -39.38 7.30
CA ALA A 93 3.00 -40.11 7.43
C ALA A 93 2.20 -39.55 8.62
N LEU A 94 0.99 -39.10 8.36
CA LEU A 94 0.08 -38.58 9.37
C LEU A 94 -0.80 -39.70 9.92
N PRO A 95 -1.07 -39.74 11.23
CA PRO A 95 -2.10 -40.58 11.81
C PRO A 95 -3.48 -40.31 11.17
N PRO A 96 -4.33 -41.33 10.97
CA PRO A 96 -5.63 -41.19 10.31
C PRO A 96 -6.60 -40.23 11.03
N GLU A 97 -6.38 -39.98 12.31
CA GLU A 97 -7.17 -39.06 13.13
C GLU A 97 -6.99 -37.58 12.73
N LEU A 98 -5.86 -37.24 12.09
CA LEU A 98 -5.52 -35.89 11.68
C LEU A 98 -6.00 -35.58 10.26
N THR A 99 -7.30 -35.34 10.12
CA THR A 99 -7.97 -35.18 8.83
C THR A 99 -7.82 -33.78 8.19
N SER A 100 -7.73 -32.71 8.99
CA SER A 100 -7.61 -31.34 8.48
C SER A 100 -6.15 -30.98 8.23
N ARG A 101 -5.65 -31.24 7.01
CA ARG A 101 -4.25 -30.99 6.63
C ARG A 101 -4.09 -29.88 5.60
N TYR A 102 -3.04 -29.09 5.78
CA TYR A 102 -2.58 -28.05 4.87
C TYR A 102 -1.12 -28.35 4.54
N ASP A 103 -0.82 -28.44 3.24
CA ASP A 103 0.53 -28.77 2.78
C ASP A 103 1.36 -27.49 2.62
N LEU A 104 2.25 -27.22 3.58
CA LEU A 104 3.06 -26.00 3.60
C LEU A 104 4.44 -26.18 2.94
N ARG A 105 4.75 -27.37 2.40
CA ARG A 105 6.09 -27.70 1.88
C ARG A 105 6.51 -26.84 0.69
N GLY A 106 5.58 -26.60 -0.24
CA GLY A 106 5.83 -25.73 -1.41
C GLY A 106 5.38 -24.29 -1.17
N ARG A 107 4.12 -24.08 -0.79
CA ARG A 107 3.50 -22.75 -0.67
C ARG A 107 3.32 -22.31 0.77
N PHE A 108 4.39 -22.32 1.57
CA PHE A 108 4.33 -22.11 3.03
C PHE A 108 3.39 -20.97 3.44
N PHE A 109 3.61 -19.74 2.97
CA PHE A 109 2.80 -18.59 3.41
C PHE A 109 1.36 -18.60 2.86
N ALA A 110 1.15 -19.07 1.64
CA ALA A 110 -0.20 -19.11 1.06
C ALA A 110 -1.05 -20.19 1.74
N GLU A 111 -0.46 -21.34 2.02
CA GLU A 111 -1.14 -22.45 2.70
C GLU A 111 -1.21 -22.22 4.21
N ALA A 112 -0.23 -21.57 4.83
CA ALA A 112 -0.32 -21.04 6.19
C ALA A 112 -1.44 -20.00 6.31
N GLN A 113 -1.64 -19.16 5.30
CA GLN A 113 -2.74 -18.20 5.28
C GLN A 113 -4.09 -18.88 5.05
N ARG A 114 -4.17 -19.91 4.20
CA ARG A 114 -5.37 -20.75 4.08
C ARG A 114 -5.67 -21.54 5.36
N LEU A 115 -4.64 -22.00 6.04
CA LEU A 115 -4.76 -22.61 7.37
C LEU A 115 -5.29 -21.56 8.34
N ALA A 116 -4.72 -20.36 8.37
CA ALA A 116 -5.18 -19.29 9.25
C ALA A 116 -6.65 -18.91 8.99
N GLU A 117 -7.05 -18.82 7.72
CA GLU A 117 -8.44 -18.61 7.29
C GLU A 117 -9.37 -19.79 7.61
N GLY A 118 -8.84 -21.02 7.59
CA GLY A 118 -9.57 -22.25 7.91
C GLY A 118 -9.71 -22.50 9.41
N VAL A 119 -8.75 -22.03 10.19
CA VAL A 119 -8.76 -22.04 11.66
C VAL A 119 -9.72 -20.97 12.17
N GLU A 120 -9.87 -19.82 11.49
CA GLU A 120 -10.92 -18.87 11.87
C GLU A 120 -12.29 -19.57 11.88
N PRO A 121 -13.05 -19.51 12.99
CA PRO A 121 -14.36 -20.15 13.04
C PRO A 121 -15.20 -19.58 11.89
N ARG A 122 -15.71 -20.46 11.00
CA ARG A 122 -16.77 -20.17 10.01
C ARG A 122 -18.11 -19.77 10.68
N GLY A 123 -18.07 -19.27 11.91
CA GLY A 123 -19.14 -18.53 12.53
C GLY A 123 -19.25 -17.18 11.83
N LYS A 124 -20.32 -17.00 11.07
CA LYS A 124 -20.88 -15.71 10.64
C LYS A 124 -20.36 -14.56 11.53
N ARG A 125 -19.33 -13.81 11.09
CA ARG A 125 -19.11 -12.46 11.61
C ARG A 125 -20.28 -11.59 11.13
N ARG A 126 -21.48 -11.83 11.66
CA ARG A 126 -22.49 -10.80 11.78
C ARG A 126 -21.87 -9.74 12.69
N PHE A 127 -22.01 -8.50 12.25
CA PHE A 127 -21.58 -7.25 12.89
C PHE A 127 -21.46 -7.33 14.42
N PRO A 128 -20.43 -6.68 14.98
CA PRO A 128 -20.46 -5.23 14.98
C PRO A 128 -19.33 -4.61 14.13
N LEU A 129 -19.67 -3.62 13.29
CA LEU A 129 -18.67 -2.62 12.92
C LEU A 129 -18.16 -2.01 14.22
N SER A 130 -16.86 -1.78 14.35
CA SER A 130 -16.40 -0.88 15.41
C SER A 130 -17.21 0.43 15.34
N PRO A 131 -17.41 1.13 16.48
CA PRO A 131 -18.14 2.39 16.48
C PRO A 131 -17.64 3.38 15.42
N GLN A 132 -16.34 3.34 15.12
CA GLN A 132 -15.71 4.17 14.08
C GLN A 132 -16.14 3.77 12.67
N LEU A 133 -16.20 2.48 12.36
CA LEU A 133 -16.68 1.99 11.07
C LEU A 133 -18.19 2.19 10.91
N GLY A 134 -18.96 2.07 11.99
CA GLY A 134 -20.37 2.43 12.04
C GLY A 134 -20.57 3.92 11.76
N LEU A 135 -19.77 4.78 12.41
CA LEU A 135 -19.76 6.22 12.16
C LEU A 135 -19.41 6.54 10.71
N LEU A 136 -18.39 5.91 10.13
CA LEU A 136 -18.05 6.11 8.72
C LEU A 136 -19.18 5.70 7.78
N TRP A 137 -19.87 4.61 8.09
CA TRP A 137 -21.02 4.14 7.30
C TRP A 137 -22.19 5.12 7.39
N LEU A 138 -22.54 5.58 8.61
CA LEU A 138 -23.57 6.60 8.84
C LEU A 138 -23.22 7.93 8.15
N SER A 139 -21.96 8.36 8.22
CA SER A 139 -21.49 9.56 7.53
C SER A 139 -21.59 9.42 6.01
N LEU A 140 -21.30 8.24 5.44
CA LEU A 140 -21.50 7.99 4.02
C LEU A 140 -22.99 8.08 3.64
N VAL A 141 -23.89 7.51 4.45
CA VAL A 141 -25.34 7.64 4.24
C VAL A 141 -25.78 9.09 4.29
N PHE A 142 -25.40 9.83 5.34
CA PHE A 142 -25.76 11.23 5.51
C PHE A 142 -25.27 12.08 4.34
N CYS A 143 -23.99 11.97 3.96
CA CYS A 143 -23.45 12.67 2.80
C CYS A 143 -24.15 12.28 1.49
N THR A 144 -24.55 11.01 1.34
CA THR A 144 -25.29 10.55 0.15
C THR A 144 -26.66 11.21 0.06
N LEU A 145 -27.39 11.29 1.19
CA LEU A 145 -28.72 11.93 1.24
C LEU A 145 -28.63 13.43 0.94
N VAL A 146 -27.65 14.13 1.50
CA VAL A 146 -27.45 15.56 1.24
C VAL A 146 -27.06 15.82 -0.22
N LEU A 147 -26.21 14.97 -0.81
CA LEU A 147 -25.91 15.06 -2.24
C LEU A 147 -27.12 14.73 -3.12
N ALA A 148 -27.94 13.75 -2.75
CA ALA A 148 -29.18 13.46 -3.46
C ALA A 148 -30.15 14.65 -3.41
N LEU A 149 -30.25 15.33 -2.27
CA LEU A 149 -31.03 16.56 -2.13
C LEU A 149 -30.50 17.67 -3.07
N GLY A 150 -29.18 17.89 -3.10
CA GLY A 150 -28.55 18.81 -4.05
C GLY A 150 -28.87 18.44 -5.50
N ALA A 151 -28.81 17.15 -5.85
CA ALA A 151 -29.16 16.68 -7.18
C ALA A 151 -30.62 17.01 -7.56
N THR A 152 -31.57 16.80 -6.63
CA THR A 152 -32.98 17.14 -6.87
C THR A 152 -33.19 18.65 -7.00
N LEU A 153 -32.48 19.45 -6.19
CA LEU A 153 -32.56 20.91 -6.24
C LEU A 153 -32.03 21.45 -7.56
N GLY A 154 -30.84 21.03 -7.98
CA GLY A 154 -30.28 21.40 -9.29
C GLY A 154 -31.17 20.99 -10.45
N TRP A 155 -31.80 19.81 -10.40
CA TRP A 155 -32.75 19.37 -11.41
C TRP A 155 -33.98 20.28 -11.45
N ALA A 156 -34.55 20.62 -10.29
CA ALA A 156 -35.70 21.52 -10.21
C ALA A 156 -35.39 22.93 -10.73
N ILE A 157 -34.25 23.50 -10.32
CA ILE A 157 -33.76 24.79 -10.84
C ILE A 157 -33.60 24.69 -12.36
N SER A 158 -33.05 23.58 -12.87
CA SER A 158 -32.92 23.39 -14.31
C SER A 158 -34.25 23.57 -15.04
N GLN A 159 -35.29 22.85 -14.61
CA GLN A 159 -36.62 22.89 -15.25
C GLN A 159 -37.25 24.29 -15.20
N VAL A 160 -37.09 25.02 -14.08
CA VAL A 160 -37.62 26.39 -13.93
C VAL A 160 -36.93 27.37 -14.90
N TYR A 161 -35.63 27.21 -15.10
CA TYR A 161 -34.86 28.10 -15.95
C TYR A 161 -34.87 27.71 -17.44
N VAL A 162 -35.34 26.51 -17.81
CA VAL A 162 -35.46 26.07 -19.23
C VAL A 162 -36.14 27.14 -20.10
N PRO A 163 -37.31 27.70 -19.73
CA PRO A 163 -37.99 28.70 -20.55
C PRO A 163 -37.42 30.13 -20.41
N VAL A 164 -36.69 30.43 -19.33
CA VAL A 164 -36.27 31.81 -18.99
C VAL A 164 -34.84 32.11 -19.43
N HIS A 165 -33.92 31.18 -19.18
CA HIS A 165 -32.51 31.36 -19.43
C HIS A 165 -31.84 30.00 -19.65
N ALA A 166 -31.75 29.59 -20.92
CA ALA A 166 -31.24 28.28 -21.31
C ALA A 166 -29.86 27.95 -20.70
N GLY A 167 -28.97 28.96 -20.58
CA GLY A 167 -27.70 28.81 -19.86
C GLY A 167 -27.88 28.35 -18.41
N MET A 168 -28.60 29.12 -17.57
CA MET A 168 -28.82 28.77 -16.15
C MET A 168 -29.49 27.40 -15.98
N ALA A 169 -30.44 27.06 -16.87
CA ALA A 169 -31.08 25.75 -16.89
C ALA A 169 -30.07 24.61 -17.03
N ARG A 170 -29.12 24.78 -17.95
CA ARG A 170 -28.07 23.80 -18.23
C ARG A 170 -27.03 23.72 -17.13
N LEU A 171 -26.66 24.85 -16.53
CA LEU A 171 -25.77 24.90 -15.36
C LEU A 171 -26.38 24.14 -14.18
N ALA A 172 -27.66 24.38 -13.88
CA ALA A 172 -28.35 23.70 -12.80
C ALA A 172 -28.47 22.18 -13.05
N PHE A 173 -28.73 21.75 -14.29
CA PHE A 173 -28.72 20.33 -14.66
C PHE A 173 -27.34 19.67 -14.49
N ALA A 174 -26.29 20.39 -14.87
CA ALA A 174 -24.90 20.00 -14.73
C ALA A 174 -24.48 19.75 -13.27
N LEU A 175 -24.84 20.69 -12.39
CA LEU A 175 -24.58 20.59 -10.96
C LEU A 175 -25.42 19.45 -10.34
N ALA A 176 -26.66 19.28 -10.80
CA ALA A 176 -27.52 18.16 -10.41
C ALA A 176 -26.91 16.79 -10.76
N LEU A 177 -26.44 16.63 -11.99
CA LEU A 177 -25.80 15.40 -12.47
C LEU A 177 -24.54 15.07 -11.67
N THR A 178 -23.75 16.09 -11.34
CA THR A 178 -22.57 15.95 -10.48
C THR A 178 -22.94 15.39 -9.12
N ASN A 179 -23.92 16.00 -8.46
CA ASN A 179 -24.39 15.59 -7.14
C ASN A 179 -24.95 14.16 -7.18
N ALA A 180 -25.68 13.78 -8.24
CA ALA A 180 -26.20 12.44 -8.44
C ALA A 180 -25.09 11.38 -8.61
N LEU A 181 -24.08 11.66 -9.43
CA LEU A 181 -22.93 10.76 -9.63
C LEU A 181 -22.08 10.62 -8.37
N SER A 182 -21.92 11.72 -7.62
CA SER A 182 -21.26 11.73 -6.31
C SER A 182 -21.97 10.80 -5.33
N ALA A 183 -23.30 10.92 -5.23
CA ALA A 183 -24.13 10.10 -4.38
C ALA A 183 -24.02 8.61 -4.78
N ALA A 184 -24.10 8.29 -6.07
CA ALA A 184 -23.92 6.92 -6.56
C ALA A 184 -22.53 6.34 -6.20
N GLY A 185 -21.48 7.17 -6.23
CA GLY A 185 -20.14 6.82 -5.78
C GLY A 185 -20.06 6.47 -4.30
N LEU A 186 -20.70 7.27 -3.45
CA LEU A 186 -20.77 7.00 -2.02
C LEU A 186 -21.55 5.73 -1.72
N VAL A 187 -22.64 5.44 -2.45
CA VAL A 187 -23.36 4.16 -2.37
C VAL A 187 -22.44 2.99 -2.74
N ALA A 188 -21.64 3.11 -3.81
CA ALA A 188 -20.68 2.09 -4.17
C ALA A 188 -19.60 1.88 -3.09
N LEU A 189 -19.12 2.96 -2.46
CA LEU A 189 -18.19 2.86 -1.32
C LEU A 189 -18.85 2.22 -0.10
N MET A 190 -20.11 2.53 0.17
CA MET A 190 -20.90 1.94 1.26
C MET A 190 -21.08 0.43 1.07
N ILE A 191 -21.40 -0.03 -0.14
CA ILE A 191 -21.47 -1.46 -0.50
C ILE A 191 -20.10 -2.13 -0.32
N ARG A 192 -19.02 -1.48 -0.77
CA ARG A 192 -17.65 -2.01 -0.61
C ARG A 192 -17.20 -2.04 0.86
N LEU A 193 -17.61 -1.06 1.65
CA LEU A 193 -17.35 -0.98 3.10
C LEU A 193 -18.09 -2.11 3.83
N ALA A 194 -19.37 -2.34 3.50
CA ALA A 194 -20.16 -3.44 4.03
C ALA A 194 -19.57 -4.81 3.68
N ARG A 195 -19.02 -4.96 2.47
CA ARG A 195 -18.31 -6.17 2.02
C ARG A 195 -16.86 -6.26 2.52
N ARG A 196 -16.39 -5.27 3.31
CA ARG A 196 -14.98 -5.10 3.73
C ARG A 196 -13.98 -5.23 2.57
N LYS A 197 -14.31 -4.77 1.36
CA LYS A 197 -13.38 -4.79 0.19
C LYS A 197 -12.77 -3.42 -0.10
N ILE A 198 -12.92 -2.47 0.81
CA ILE A 198 -12.56 -1.07 0.62
C ILE A 198 -11.19 -0.76 1.21
N SER A 199 -10.45 0.15 0.56
CA SER A 199 -9.19 0.67 1.08
C SER A 199 -9.40 2.02 1.78
N PRO A 200 -8.60 2.36 2.82
CA PRO A 200 -8.62 3.68 3.45
C PRO A 200 -8.42 4.82 2.45
N TRP A 201 -7.63 4.58 1.40
CA TRP A 201 -7.47 5.54 0.29
C TRP A 201 -8.79 5.81 -0.44
N SER A 202 -9.56 4.78 -0.80
CA SER A 202 -10.84 4.95 -1.49
C SER A 202 -11.87 5.74 -0.67
N LEU A 203 -11.88 5.58 0.65
CA LEU A 203 -12.73 6.39 1.54
C LEU A 203 -12.30 7.86 1.58
N ARG A 204 -10.99 8.14 1.68
CA ARG A 204 -10.46 9.52 1.65
C ARG A 204 -10.80 10.23 0.35
N GLU A 205 -10.72 9.53 -0.78
CA GLU A 205 -11.12 10.03 -2.09
C GLU A 205 -12.63 10.29 -2.15
N GLY A 206 -13.45 9.37 -1.63
CA GLY A 206 -14.90 9.54 -1.54
C GLY A 206 -15.30 10.80 -0.78
N PHE A 207 -14.81 10.97 0.45
CA PHE A 207 -15.10 12.17 1.24
C PHE A 207 -14.53 13.45 0.62
N SER A 208 -13.40 13.38 -0.10
CA SER A 208 -12.89 14.52 -0.87
C SER A 208 -13.79 14.90 -2.04
N ALA A 209 -14.33 13.91 -2.76
CA ALA A 209 -15.29 14.15 -3.83
C ALA A 209 -16.58 14.77 -3.26
N THR A 210 -17.03 14.33 -2.08
CA THR A 210 -18.17 14.94 -1.37
C THR A 210 -17.91 16.42 -1.04
N LEU A 211 -16.75 16.75 -0.45
CA LEU A 211 -16.40 18.14 -0.14
C LEU A 211 -16.45 19.02 -1.38
N PHE A 212 -15.95 18.51 -2.52
CA PHE A 212 -15.98 19.21 -3.78
C PHE A 212 -17.41 19.39 -4.33
N ALA A 213 -18.22 18.33 -4.31
CA ALA A 213 -19.61 18.36 -4.76
C ALA A 213 -20.48 19.33 -3.92
N LEU A 214 -20.25 19.41 -2.61
CA LEU A 214 -21.02 20.30 -1.72
C LEU A 214 -20.79 21.79 -2.00
N VAL A 215 -19.64 22.18 -2.56
CA VAL A 215 -19.42 23.57 -3.01
C VAL A 215 -20.43 23.95 -4.09
N PHE A 216 -20.72 23.02 -5.00
CA PHE A 216 -21.72 23.23 -6.05
C PHE A 216 -23.14 23.25 -5.52
N ALA A 217 -23.46 22.35 -4.58
CA ALA A 217 -24.76 22.36 -3.92
C ALA A 217 -25.01 23.68 -3.15
N LEU A 218 -23.97 24.27 -2.55
CA LEU A 218 -24.07 25.60 -1.94
C LEU A 218 -24.38 26.70 -2.98
N ILE A 219 -23.82 26.62 -4.19
CA ILE A 219 -24.14 27.55 -5.28
C ILE A 219 -25.62 27.39 -5.69
N GLU A 220 -26.12 26.16 -5.82
CA GLU A 220 -27.55 25.91 -6.12
C GLU A 220 -28.47 26.52 -5.05
N THR A 221 -28.11 26.39 -3.76
CA THR A 221 -28.90 27.01 -2.69
C THR A 221 -28.90 28.53 -2.71
N LEU A 222 -27.81 29.15 -3.18
CA LEU A 222 -27.75 30.61 -3.37
C LEU A 222 -28.71 31.05 -4.48
N ILE A 223 -28.77 30.29 -5.58
CA ILE A 223 -29.66 30.58 -6.71
C ILE A 223 -31.13 30.39 -6.30
N ALA A 224 -31.45 29.31 -5.58
CA ALA A 224 -32.82 28.97 -5.20
C ALA A 224 -33.31 29.60 -3.89
N GLY A 225 -32.48 30.38 -3.18
CA GLY A 225 -32.81 30.90 -1.84
C GLY A 225 -33.07 29.81 -0.79
N SER A 226 -32.54 28.61 -1.00
CA SER A 226 -32.77 27.43 -0.15
C SER A 226 -31.86 27.41 1.09
N PRO A 227 -32.23 26.70 2.18
CA PRO A 227 -31.41 26.61 3.37
C PRO A 227 -30.04 25.97 3.09
N LYS A 228 -28.97 26.65 3.51
CA LYS A 228 -27.57 26.24 3.29
C LYS A 228 -27.04 25.25 4.32
N TRP A 229 -27.67 25.22 5.50
CA TRP A 229 -27.16 24.49 6.66
C TRP A 229 -26.95 22.97 6.42
N PRO A 230 -27.79 22.24 5.66
CA PRO A 230 -27.58 20.79 5.47
C PRO A 230 -26.26 20.50 4.75
N TYR A 231 -25.90 21.34 3.78
CA TYR A 231 -24.68 21.22 2.98
C TYR A 231 -23.44 21.62 3.78
N LEU A 232 -23.54 22.63 4.66
CA LEU A 232 -22.46 23.02 5.57
C LEU A 232 -22.17 21.91 6.59
N VAL A 233 -23.20 21.29 7.15
CA VAL A 233 -23.06 20.15 8.09
C VAL A 233 -22.45 18.94 7.37
N ALA A 234 -22.92 18.61 6.16
CA ALA A 234 -22.31 17.55 5.35
C ALA A 234 -20.84 17.84 5.01
N GLY A 235 -20.49 19.10 4.79
CA GLY A 235 -19.10 19.52 4.55
C GLY A 235 -18.23 19.27 5.78
N ALA A 236 -18.70 19.68 6.96
CA ALA A 236 -18.00 19.43 8.22
C ALA A 236 -17.84 17.92 8.50
N VAL A 237 -18.89 17.12 8.29
CA VAL A 237 -18.86 15.67 8.45
C VAL A 237 -17.89 15.00 7.48
N ALA A 238 -17.90 15.38 6.20
CA ALA A 238 -16.99 14.84 5.20
C ALA A 238 -15.52 15.18 5.51
N LEU A 239 -15.25 16.41 5.97
CA LEU A 239 -13.92 16.82 6.40
C LEU A 239 -13.46 16.03 7.63
N ALA A 240 -14.30 15.92 8.66
CA ALA A 240 -14.01 15.16 9.87
C ALA A 240 -13.75 13.69 9.56
N CYS A 241 -14.56 13.06 8.70
CA CYS A 241 -14.38 11.67 8.30
C CYS A 241 -13.12 11.46 7.47
N ARG A 242 -12.77 12.40 6.58
CA ARG A 242 -11.50 12.35 5.84
C ARG A 242 -10.30 12.41 6.81
N VAL A 243 -10.35 13.28 7.82
CA VAL A 243 -9.32 13.36 8.87
C VAL A 243 -9.28 12.07 9.68
N LEU A 244 -10.44 11.56 10.11
CA LEU A 244 -10.56 10.30 10.86
C LEU A 244 -9.95 9.13 10.10
N VAL A 245 -10.31 8.94 8.83
CA VAL A 245 -9.73 7.86 8.00
C VAL A 245 -8.22 8.05 7.83
N SER A 246 -7.72 9.28 7.76
CA SER A 246 -6.28 9.53 7.64
C SER A 246 -5.47 9.33 8.92
N ARG A 247 -6.12 9.43 10.09
CA ARG A 247 -5.44 9.45 11.40
C ARG A 247 -5.76 8.24 12.28
N SER A 248 -6.89 7.57 12.06
CA SER A 248 -7.34 6.49 12.94
C SER A 248 -6.61 5.18 12.64
N ARG A 249 -5.81 4.74 13.62
CA ARG A 249 -5.17 3.43 13.61
C ARG A 249 -6.20 2.29 13.54
N THR A 250 -7.32 2.42 14.25
CA THR A 250 -8.38 1.41 14.31
C THR A 250 -9.04 1.20 12.95
N VAL A 251 -9.35 2.28 12.22
CA VAL A 251 -9.89 2.22 10.85
C VAL A 251 -8.94 1.49 9.90
N HIS A 252 -7.65 1.75 10.03
CA HIS A 252 -6.61 1.09 9.23
C HIS A 252 -6.41 -0.39 9.57
N LEU A 253 -6.62 -0.79 10.83
CA LEU A 253 -6.50 -2.18 11.28
C LEU A 253 -7.69 -3.05 10.86
N GLU A 254 -8.89 -2.47 10.76
CA GLU A 254 -10.12 -3.23 10.49
C GLU A 254 -10.48 -3.37 9.00
N MET A 255 -9.79 -2.66 8.12
CA MET A 255 -9.94 -2.76 6.67
C MET A 255 -8.85 -3.67 6.11
N PRO A 256 -9.15 -4.58 5.15
CA PRO A 256 -8.10 -5.34 4.49
C PRO A 256 -7.21 -4.37 3.73
N THR A 257 -6.00 -4.18 4.25
CA THR A 257 -4.97 -3.36 3.64
C THR A 257 -4.40 -4.12 2.44
N GLY A 258 -5.21 -4.21 1.37
CA GLY A 258 -4.77 -4.75 0.07
C GLY A 258 -3.71 -3.89 -0.64
N LYS A 259 -3.28 -2.79 -0.02
CA LYS A 259 -2.20 -1.93 -0.50
C LYS A 259 -1.40 -1.47 0.72
N GLY A 260 -0.08 -1.70 0.69
CA GLY A 260 0.87 -1.50 1.78
C GLY A 260 1.02 -0.06 2.26
N ASP A 261 0.00 0.46 2.92
CA ASP A 261 -0.01 1.74 3.64
C ASP A 261 0.45 1.59 5.10
N ASP A 262 1.04 0.44 5.48
CA ASP A 262 1.61 0.19 6.82
C ASP A 262 2.70 1.18 7.25
N ARG A 263 3.14 2.08 6.36
CA ARG A 263 4.01 3.22 6.69
C ARG A 263 3.31 4.40 7.39
N ILE A 264 1.97 4.44 7.45
CA ILE A 264 1.26 5.51 8.18
C ILE A 264 1.37 5.29 9.70
N ARG A 265 1.58 4.05 10.17
CA ARG A 265 1.74 3.75 11.61
C ARG A 265 2.99 4.39 12.21
N GLY A 266 4.06 4.59 11.43
CA GLY A 266 5.26 5.31 11.86
C GLY A 266 5.11 6.85 11.87
N ARG A 267 4.27 7.42 10.99
CA ARG A 267 4.13 8.89 10.85
C ARG A 267 3.19 9.57 11.85
N LEU A 268 2.33 8.82 12.54
CA LEU A 268 1.39 9.39 13.50
C LEU A 268 2.02 9.85 14.83
N LYS A 269 3.30 9.53 15.06
CA LYS A 269 4.07 9.98 16.25
C LYS A 269 4.85 11.30 16.07
N GLY A 270 4.74 12.02 14.96
CA GLY A 270 5.44 13.31 14.86
C GLY A 270 5.06 14.16 13.65
N LEU A 271 4.57 15.38 13.92
CA LEU A 271 4.49 16.45 12.94
C LEU A 271 5.84 16.71 12.27
N ARG A 272 5.88 16.71 10.92
CA ARG A 272 6.57 17.70 10.08
C ARG A 272 6.27 17.51 8.58
N LEU A 273 5.63 18.53 7.99
CA LEU A 273 5.63 18.81 6.56
C LEU A 273 6.99 19.41 6.18
N GLY A 274 7.66 18.88 5.15
CA GLY A 274 8.91 19.48 4.67
C GLY A 274 9.63 18.69 3.57
N ARG A 275 9.24 18.96 2.32
CA ARG A 275 10.07 18.94 1.09
C ARG A 275 11.18 17.86 0.91
N ARG A 276 10.90 16.99 -0.07
CA ARG A 276 11.68 16.78 -1.31
C ARG A 276 13.15 16.30 -1.18
N ARG A 277 13.33 14.97 -1.23
CA ARG A 277 14.39 14.31 -2.04
C ARG A 277 15.87 14.62 -1.72
N ARG A 278 16.18 15.20 -0.56
CA ARG A 278 17.56 15.35 -0.04
C ARG A 278 17.73 14.62 1.30
N GLN A 279 16.96 13.55 1.49
CA GLN A 279 16.52 13.13 2.82
C GLN A 279 17.29 11.97 3.44
N PHE A 280 17.83 10.98 2.71
CA PHE A 280 18.52 9.87 3.37
C PHE A 280 19.68 10.38 4.24
N GLY A 281 20.62 11.14 3.66
CA GLY A 281 21.73 11.75 4.41
C GLY A 281 21.27 12.60 5.59
N ARG A 282 20.30 13.51 5.42
CA ARG A 282 19.82 14.35 6.54
C ARG A 282 18.99 13.62 7.60
N LEU A 283 18.20 12.63 7.18
CA LEU A 283 17.48 11.78 8.12
C LEU A 283 18.48 10.95 8.90
N TRP A 284 19.49 10.42 8.21
CA TRP A 284 20.63 9.79 8.84
C TRP A 284 21.37 10.75 9.77
N ASP A 285 21.60 12.01 9.40
CA ASP A 285 22.17 13.06 10.27
C ASP A 285 21.34 13.28 11.54
N THR A 286 20.04 12.94 11.53
CA THR A 286 19.17 12.99 12.72
C THR A 286 19.40 11.78 13.63
N TYR A 287 19.76 10.62 13.07
CA TYR A 287 20.04 9.38 13.79
C TYR A 287 21.51 9.25 14.21
N HIS A 288 22.42 9.80 13.43
CA HIS A 288 23.87 9.69 13.59
C HIS A 288 24.35 10.12 14.99
N PRO A 289 23.91 11.26 15.57
CA PRO A 289 24.31 11.62 16.94
C PRO A 289 23.89 10.59 17.99
N ARG A 290 22.72 9.95 17.82
CA ARG A 290 22.25 8.88 18.72
C ARG A 290 23.10 7.62 18.59
N PHE A 291 23.59 7.35 17.38
CA PHE A 291 24.46 6.22 17.09
C PHE A 291 25.85 6.41 17.71
N VAL A 292 26.42 7.60 17.59
CA VAL A 292 27.69 7.97 18.24
C VAL A 292 27.56 7.85 19.76
N ALA A 293 26.53 8.44 20.36
CA ALA A 293 26.27 8.35 21.80
C ALA A 293 26.09 6.90 22.28
N LEU A 294 25.44 6.03 21.47
CA LEU A 294 25.29 4.62 21.81
C LEU A 294 26.66 3.92 21.90
N ARG A 295 27.57 4.16 20.95
CA ARG A 295 28.91 3.56 20.97
C ARG A 295 29.78 4.05 22.13
N GLU A 296 29.64 5.32 22.52
CA GLU A 296 30.29 5.87 23.70
C GLU A 296 29.81 5.19 25.00
N LEU A 297 28.53 4.82 25.06
CA LEU A 297 27.91 4.15 26.21
C LEU A 297 28.19 2.64 26.28
N THR A 298 28.56 2.01 25.15
CA THR A 298 28.86 0.57 25.08
C THR A 298 30.28 0.28 24.56
N PRO A 299 31.34 0.79 25.21
CA PRO A 299 32.71 0.53 24.77
C PRO A 299 33.03 -0.97 24.89
N GLY A 300 33.40 -1.58 23.76
CA GLY A 300 33.80 -3.01 23.67
C GLY A 300 32.71 -3.97 23.18
N VAL A 301 31.43 -3.60 23.19
CA VAL A 301 30.36 -4.39 22.56
C VAL A 301 30.22 -3.95 21.09
N GLY A 302 30.44 -4.88 20.14
CA GLY A 302 30.33 -4.57 18.70
C GLY A 302 31.40 -3.64 18.13
N ALA A 303 32.47 -3.35 18.89
CA ALA A 303 33.51 -2.35 18.53
C ALA A 303 34.34 -2.71 17.29
N ALA A 304 34.25 -3.95 16.79
CA ALA A 304 34.93 -4.46 15.60
C ALA A 304 33.93 -5.08 14.59
N ALA A 305 32.72 -4.54 14.48
CA ALA A 305 31.77 -5.03 13.49
C ALA A 305 32.23 -4.64 12.07
N SER A 306 32.68 -5.64 11.31
CA SER A 306 33.02 -5.48 9.91
C SER A 306 31.81 -5.73 9.01
N TYR A 307 31.80 -5.12 7.83
CA TYR A 307 30.71 -5.28 6.87
C TYR A 307 31.22 -5.43 5.43
N TRP A 308 30.40 -6.10 4.62
CA TRP A 308 30.54 -6.13 3.17
C TRP A 308 29.18 -5.92 2.52
N VAL A 309 29.16 -5.30 1.34
CA VAL A 309 27.94 -5.17 0.54
C VAL A 309 28.14 -5.89 -0.78
N TRP A 310 27.43 -7.00 -0.94
CA TRP A 310 27.41 -7.77 -2.16
C TRP A 310 26.19 -7.39 -3.00
N CYS A 311 26.41 -6.96 -4.24
CA CYS A 311 25.36 -6.53 -5.15
C CYS A 311 25.71 -6.85 -6.60
N HIS A 312 24.69 -6.84 -7.46
CA HIS A 312 24.90 -6.80 -8.91
C HIS A 312 25.49 -5.44 -9.33
N GLU A 313 26.29 -5.38 -10.39
CA GLU A 313 26.96 -4.14 -10.86
C GLU A 313 26.00 -2.95 -10.98
N ASP A 314 24.82 -3.18 -11.56
CA ASP A 314 23.81 -2.14 -11.76
C ASP A 314 23.06 -1.70 -10.46
N ASP A 315 23.26 -2.41 -9.35
CA ASP A 315 22.72 -2.07 -8.02
C ASP A 315 23.77 -1.37 -7.12
N MET A 316 24.96 -1.09 -7.67
CA MET A 316 26.06 -0.38 -7.01
C MET A 316 25.64 0.94 -6.33
N PRO A 317 24.72 1.77 -6.87
CA PRO A 317 24.31 2.99 -6.18
C PRO A 317 23.62 2.74 -4.84
N ILE A 318 22.89 1.63 -4.70
CA ILE A 318 22.26 1.22 -3.44
C ILE A 318 23.34 0.70 -2.48
N ALA A 319 24.27 -0.11 -2.99
CA ALA A 319 25.38 -0.60 -2.20
C ALA A 319 26.25 0.53 -1.63
N GLN A 320 26.57 1.53 -2.44
CA GLN A 320 27.30 2.72 -2.01
C GLN A 320 26.55 3.55 -0.96
N LEU A 321 25.21 3.51 -0.96
CA LEU A 321 24.41 4.20 0.05
C LEU A 321 24.49 3.48 1.40
N ILE A 322 24.39 2.15 1.37
CA ILE A 322 24.53 1.29 2.56
C ILE A 322 25.94 1.43 3.12
N ALA A 323 26.96 1.30 2.27
CA ALA A 323 28.37 1.43 2.65
C ALA A 323 28.65 2.76 3.35
N ARG A 324 28.28 3.90 2.73
CA ARG A 324 28.43 5.22 3.36
C ARG A 324 27.75 5.35 4.73
N THR A 325 26.61 4.66 4.90
CA THR A 325 25.88 4.65 6.16
C THR A 325 26.64 3.85 7.22
N CYS A 326 27.11 2.65 6.87
CA CYS A 326 27.93 1.80 7.71
C CYS A 326 29.25 2.47 8.09
N ASP A 327 29.92 3.14 7.14
CA ASP A 327 31.15 3.90 7.39
C ASP A 327 30.91 5.02 8.40
N SER A 328 29.85 5.80 8.23
CA SER A 328 29.48 6.86 9.19
C SER A 328 29.03 6.33 10.55
N ALA A 329 28.55 5.08 10.60
CA ALA A 329 28.29 4.36 11.84
C ALA A 329 29.57 3.78 12.46
N GLY A 330 30.71 3.86 11.76
CA GLY A 330 32.04 3.40 12.19
C GLY A 330 32.23 1.89 12.09
N PHE A 331 31.52 1.22 11.18
CA PHE A 331 31.81 -0.19 10.83
C PHE A 331 32.99 -0.24 9.86
N ALA A 332 33.84 -1.24 9.97
CA ALA A 332 34.98 -1.42 9.06
C ALA A 332 34.58 -2.24 7.84
N GLN A 333 35.10 -1.90 6.66
CA GLN A 333 34.84 -2.70 5.46
C GLN A 333 35.78 -3.91 5.42
N ASP A 334 35.24 -5.12 5.25
CA ASP A 334 36.00 -6.37 5.15
C ASP A 334 35.39 -7.27 4.07
N GLN A 335 36.14 -7.54 3.01
CA GLN A 335 35.70 -8.36 1.88
C GLN A 335 35.91 -9.85 2.10
N THR A 336 36.82 -10.21 3.01
CA THR A 336 37.27 -11.58 3.25
C THR A 336 36.41 -12.29 4.27
N GLU A 337 36.19 -11.66 5.43
CA GLU A 337 35.40 -12.27 6.50
C GLU A 337 34.52 -11.22 7.23
N PRO A 338 33.49 -10.69 6.54
CA PRO A 338 32.62 -9.67 7.14
C PRO A 338 31.78 -10.24 8.30
N GLY A 339 31.64 -9.46 9.37
CA GLY A 339 30.67 -9.71 10.44
C GLY A 339 29.22 -9.54 9.99
N LEU A 340 28.98 -8.70 8.98
CA LEU A 340 27.70 -8.48 8.31
C LEU A 340 27.87 -8.44 6.79
N ALA A 341 27.19 -9.34 6.07
CA ALA A 341 27.16 -9.34 4.61
C ALA A 341 25.79 -8.84 4.12
N PHE A 342 25.74 -7.61 3.60
CA PHE A 342 24.53 -7.06 2.99
C PHE A 342 24.40 -7.55 1.55
N ILE A 343 23.39 -8.35 1.27
CA ILE A 343 23.17 -8.94 -0.06
C ILE A 343 22.02 -8.18 -0.72
N VAL A 344 22.33 -7.34 -1.71
CA VAL A 344 21.31 -6.55 -2.39
C VAL A 344 20.53 -7.43 -3.36
N VAL A 345 19.25 -7.63 -3.05
CA VAL A 345 18.31 -8.42 -3.85
C VAL A 345 17.39 -7.48 -4.63
N SER A 346 17.46 -7.56 -5.94
CA SER A 346 16.61 -6.83 -6.88
C SER A 346 16.04 -7.77 -7.93
N ASN A 347 15.17 -7.24 -8.79
CA ASN A 347 14.62 -7.93 -9.95
C ASN A 347 15.66 -8.22 -11.05
N ARG A 348 16.95 -7.93 -10.80
CA ARG A 348 18.09 -8.28 -11.65
C ARG A 348 18.94 -9.39 -11.04
N THR A 349 18.74 -9.70 -9.76
CA THR A 349 19.43 -10.79 -9.07
C THR A 349 18.85 -12.13 -9.54
N THR A 350 19.71 -13.14 -9.72
CA THR A 350 19.29 -14.52 -10.03
C THR A 350 19.07 -15.32 -8.75
N ALA A 351 18.23 -16.37 -8.79
CA ALA A 351 18.04 -17.26 -7.64
C ALA A 351 19.36 -17.91 -7.18
N GLN A 352 20.23 -18.27 -8.14
CA GLN A 352 21.56 -18.83 -7.86
C GLN A 352 22.44 -17.85 -7.09
N PHE A 353 22.42 -16.55 -7.43
CA PHE A 353 23.17 -15.53 -6.68
C PHE A 353 22.75 -15.47 -5.21
N ILE A 354 21.45 -15.55 -4.93
CA ILE A 354 20.93 -15.53 -3.56
C ILE A 354 21.35 -16.81 -2.80
N ARG A 355 21.27 -17.98 -3.45
CA ARG A 355 21.71 -19.27 -2.87
C ARG A 355 23.21 -19.28 -2.57
N SER A 356 24.05 -18.88 -3.53
CA SER A 356 25.50 -18.79 -3.32
C SER A 356 25.87 -17.77 -2.25
N ALA A 357 25.12 -16.67 -2.13
CA ALA A 357 25.34 -15.71 -1.06
C ALA A 357 25.07 -16.29 0.33
N HIS A 358 24.09 -17.19 0.44
CA HIS A 358 23.88 -17.94 1.66
C HIS A 358 25.00 -18.96 1.93
N GLU A 359 25.39 -19.76 0.94
CA GLU A 359 26.47 -20.75 1.08
C GLU A 359 27.79 -20.14 1.57
N VAL A 360 28.09 -18.92 1.13
CA VAL A 360 29.33 -18.21 1.49
C VAL A 360 29.24 -17.50 2.85
N PHE A 361 28.11 -16.85 3.18
CA PHE A 361 28.03 -15.96 4.35
C PHE A 361 27.18 -16.48 5.52
N GLY A 362 26.40 -17.56 5.33
CA GLY A 362 25.58 -18.18 6.37
C GLY A 362 24.68 -17.19 7.12
N ASP A 363 24.73 -17.21 8.45
CA ASP A 363 23.93 -16.35 9.35
C ASP A 363 24.39 -14.88 9.39
N ARG A 364 25.49 -14.54 8.72
CA ARG A 364 25.99 -13.15 8.59
C ARG A 364 25.29 -12.41 7.45
N ALA A 365 24.54 -13.14 6.61
CA ALA A 365 23.80 -12.62 5.48
C ALA A 365 22.56 -11.80 5.89
N VAL A 366 22.50 -10.55 5.45
CA VAL A 366 21.32 -9.69 5.53
C VAL A 366 20.84 -9.39 4.11
N PHE A 367 19.70 -9.95 3.72
CA PHE A 367 19.13 -9.73 2.40
C PHE A 367 18.45 -8.35 2.33
N VAL A 368 19.03 -7.46 1.53
CA VAL A 368 18.53 -6.10 1.34
C VAL A 368 17.62 -6.06 0.13
N LEU A 369 16.32 -5.97 0.37
CA LEU A 369 15.33 -5.93 -0.70
C LEU A 369 15.32 -4.54 -1.36
N ALA A 370 15.91 -4.43 -2.54
CA ALA A 370 16.00 -3.20 -3.33
C ALA A 370 14.80 -2.96 -4.24
N THR A 371 14.27 -4.02 -4.85
CA THR A 371 13.02 -3.98 -5.63
C THR A 371 12.16 -5.18 -5.27
N SER A 372 10.89 -5.22 -5.70
CA SER A 372 10.04 -6.37 -5.34
C SER A 372 10.34 -7.54 -6.26
N VAL A 373 10.62 -8.69 -5.70
CA VAL A 373 11.08 -9.90 -6.40
C VAL A 373 10.14 -11.06 -6.10
N ARG A 374 9.94 -11.93 -7.10
CA ARG A 374 9.22 -13.18 -6.89
C ARG A 374 10.22 -14.25 -6.52
N LEU A 375 10.15 -14.75 -5.28
CA LEU A 375 10.85 -15.96 -4.86
C LEU A 375 10.03 -17.17 -5.31
N GLU A 376 10.68 -18.20 -5.87
CA GLU A 376 10.00 -19.42 -6.31
C GLU A 376 9.40 -20.16 -5.11
N GLU A 377 8.39 -21.01 -5.34
CA GLU A 377 7.72 -21.73 -4.24
C GLU A 377 8.75 -22.56 -3.43
N ASP A 378 9.69 -23.20 -4.12
CA ASP A 378 10.76 -24.03 -3.56
C ASP A 378 11.86 -23.26 -2.81
N ASP A 379 11.88 -21.92 -2.87
CA ASP A 379 12.82 -21.06 -2.13
C ASP A 379 12.38 -20.83 -0.66
N ALA A 380 11.81 -21.85 0.00
CA ALA A 380 11.32 -21.76 1.37
C ALA A 380 12.42 -21.42 2.38
N GLU A 381 13.65 -21.86 2.11
CA GLU A 381 14.84 -21.61 2.93
C GLU A 381 15.24 -20.13 2.91
N LEU A 382 15.19 -19.48 1.74
CA LEU A 382 15.51 -18.05 1.58
C LEU A 382 14.58 -17.12 2.35
N ARG A 383 13.35 -17.58 2.61
CA ARG A 383 12.35 -16.84 3.40
C ARG A 383 12.59 -16.95 4.91
N ARG A 384 13.53 -17.78 5.37
CA ARG A 384 13.89 -17.94 6.79
C ARG A 384 15.02 -17.02 7.25
N HIS A 385 15.71 -16.35 6.32
CA HIS A 385 16.84 -15.47 6.63
C HIS A 385 16.42 -14.04 6.98
N GLN A 386 17.39 -13.24 7.42
CA GLN A 386 17.17 -11.84 7.80
C GLN A 386 16.98 -10.96 6.56
N TRP A 387 15.90 -10.16 6.54
CA TRP A 387 15.57 -9.26 5.44
C TRP A 387 15.50 -7.80 5.90
N LEU A 388 16.05 -6.90 5.09
CA LEU A 388 15.89 -5.45 5.21
C LEU A 388 15.09 -4.91 4.03
N ASP A 389 13.86 -4.43 4.27
CA ASP A 389 13.05 -3.79 3.21
C ASP A 389 13.57 -2.39 2.88
N PHE A 390 14.43 -2.31 1.87
CA PHE A 390 15.08 -1.07 1.45
C PHE A 390 14.51 -0.48 0.14
N ARG A 391 13.34 -0.97 -0.30
CA ARG A 391 12.72 -0.59 -1.59
C ARG A 391 12.41 0.91 -1.73
N GLU A 392 12.29 1.62 -0.62
CA GLU A 392 12.08 3.07 -0.63
C GLU A 392 13.23 3.84 0.00
N GLN A 393 14.33 3.15 0.33
CA GLN A 393 15.59 3.77 0.78
C GLN A 393 15.35 4.72 1.96
N GLU A 394 14.63 4.26 2.98
CA GLU A 394 14.44 4.99 4.24
C GLU A 394 15.48 4.50 5.27
N PRO A 395 16.17 5.40 6.00
CA PRO A 395 17.25 5.00 6.90
C PRO A 395 16.79 4.30 8.18
N GLU A 396 15.49 4.33 8.51
CA GLU A 396 14.97 3.83 9.79
C GLU A 396 15.21 2.32 9.97
N GLY A 397 14.93 1.50 8.95
CA GLY A 397 15.16 0.05 9.05
C GLY A 397 16.66 -0.29 9.12
N LEU A 398 17.49 0.43 8.38
CA LEU A 398 18.94 0.26 8.43
C LEU A 398 19.51 0.74 9.78
N TYR A 399 18.98 1.83 10.32
CA TYR A 399 19.33 2.34 11.64
C TYR A 399 19.02 1.34 12.74
N GLU A 400 17.80 0.79 12.78
CA GLU A 400 17.42 -0.20 13.79
C GLU A 400 18.29 -1.47 13.68
N LEU A 401 18.57 -1.94 12.46
CA LEU A 401 19.49 -3.05 12.26
C LEU A 401 20.88 -2.75 12.82
N LEU A 402 21.51 -1.64 12.41
CA LEU A 402 22.85 -1.27 12.88
C LEU A 402 22.86 -1.03 14.40
N ARG A 403 21.79 -0.45 14.96
CA ARG A 403 21.61 -0.25 16.40
C ARG A 403 21.60 -1.58 17.14
N THR A 404 20.87 -2.58 16.65
CA THR A 404 20.86 -3.92 17.27
C THR A 404 22.23 -4.57 17.23
N VAL A 405 22.99 -4.41 16.14
CA VAL A 405 24.33 -5.00 16.03
C VAL A 405 25.33 -4.37 17.01
N VAL A 406 25.21 -3.06 17.25
CA VAL A 406 26.06 -2.36 18.24
C VAL A 406 25.63 -2.65 19.68
N SER A 407 24.32 -2.84 19.92
CA SER A 407 23.78 -3.01 21.29
C SER A 407 23.67 -4.46 21.78
N ALA A 408 23.67 -5.46 20.89
CA ALA A 408 23.40 -6.85 21.26
C ALA A 408 24.68 -7.67 21.53
N GLN A 409 24.64 -8.54 22.55
CA GLN A 409 25.43 -9.78 22.52
C GLN A 409 24.90 -10.69 21.38
N PRO A 410 25.72 -11.51 20.71
CA PRO A 410 25.33 -12.26 19.51
C PRO A 410 24.01 -13.06 19.60
N ALA A 411 23.59 -13.44 20.80
CA ALA A 411 22.36 -14.20 21.08
C ALA A 411 21.06 -13.37 21.08
N GLU A 412 21.12 -12.03 21.15
CA GLU A 412 19.95 -11.14 21.23
C GLU A 412 19.70 -10.34 19.93
N ARG A 413 20.14 -10.86 18.78
CA ARG A 413 19.80 -10.25 17.48
C ARG A 413 18.29 -10.39 17.25
N GLY A 414 17.52 -9.38 17.64
CA GLY A 414 16.11 -9.27 17.30
C GLY A 414 15.94 -9.38 15.78
N VAL A 415 15.40 -10.50 15.31
CA VAL A 415 15.23 -10.79 13.89
C VAL A 415 14.34 -9.71 13.30
N VAL A 416 14.91 -8.86 12.44
CA VAL A 416 14.15 -7.92 11.63
C VAL A 416 13.25 -8.76 10.72
N THR A 417 11.95 -8.74 11.01
CA THR A 417 10.94 -9.62 10.42
C THR A 417 10.94 -9.56 8.90
N VAL A 418 10.77 -10.72 8.27
CA VAL A 418 10.59 -10.88 6.82
C VAL A 418 9.44 -9.98 6.34
N PRO A 419 9.66 -9.14 5.31
CA PRO A 419 8.60 -8.30 4.76
C PRO A 419 7.44 -9.17 4.27
N MET A 420 6.22 -8.99 4.80
CA MET A 420 5.04 -9.81 4.46
C MET A 420 4.65 -9.80 2.96
N ASN A 421 5.36 -9.08 2.10
CA ASN A 421 5.05 -8.92 0.67
C ASN A 421 6.32 -8.60 -0.16
N VAL A 422 7.29 -9.51 -0.19
CA VAL A 422 8.52 -9.39 -1.03
C VAL A 422 8.16 -9.34 -2.53
N ASP A 423 7.13 -10.09 -2.90
CA ASP A 423 6.58 -10.25 -4.23
C ASP A 423 5.70 -9.09 -4.70
N ARG A 424 5.03 -8.37 -3.79
CA ARG A 424 4.15 -7.27 -4.21
C ARG A 424 4.94 -6.05 -4.62
N PHE A 425 4.67 -5.58 -5.83
CA PHE A 425 5.24 -4.34 -6.35
C PHE A 425 4.87 -3.13 -5.49
N ARG A 426 5.90 -2.41 -5.05
CA ARG A 426 5.79 -1.13 -4.38
C ARG A 426 6.50 -0.05 -5.19
N ALA A 427 5.73 0.83 -5.82
CA ALA A 427 6.30 2.00 -6.50
C ALA A 427 6.61 3.10 -5.48
N PRO A 428 7.79 3.74 -5.55
CA PRO A 428 8.17 4.82 -4.66
C PRO A 428 7.11 5.90 -4.59
N GLN A 429 6.96 6.52 -3.43
CA GLN A 429 5.93 7.54 -3.20
C GLN A 429 5.91 8.66 -4.26
N TYR A 430 7.08 9.03 -4.80
CA TYR A 430 7.17 10.08 -5.81
C TYR A 430 6.59 9.66 -7.18
N ILE A 431 6.66 8.37 -7.53
CA ILE A 431 6.10 7.79 -8.77
C ILE A 431 4.62 7.55 -8.60
N THR A 432 4.22 6.94 -7.49
CA THR A 432 2.80 6.76 -7.14
C THR A 432 2.09 8.11 -7.09
N GLY A 433 2.73 9.12 -6.49
CA GLY A 433 2.27 10.49 -6.53
C GLY A 433 2.09 10.99 -7.96
N TYR A 434 3.11 10.87 -8.81
CA TYR A 434 3.05 11.30 -10.22
C TYR A 434 1.91 10.63 -10.98
N LEU A 435 1.78 9.31 -10.92
CA LEU A 435 0.70 8.57 -11.58
C LEU A 435 -0.69 9.02 -11.10
N LEU A 436 -0.85 9.32 -9.81
CA LEU A 436 -2.10 9.90 -9.27
C LEU A 436 -2.39 11.27 -9.89
N PHE A 437 -1.37 12.13 -10.01
CA PHE A 437 -1.52 13.44 -10.63
C PHE A 437 -1.78 13.35 -12.13
N SER A 438 -1.09 12.48 -12.87
CA SER A 438 -1.32 12.30 -14.32
C SER A 438 -2.75 11.84 -14.60
N ARG A 439 -3.33 11.02 -13.72
CA ARG A 439 -4.75 10.66 -13.82
C ARG A 439 -5.64 11.88 -13.56
N LEU A 440 -5.34 12.69 -12.54
CA LEU A 440 -6.13 13.89 -12.23
C LEU A 440 -6.09 14.89 -13.39
N LEU A 441 -4.90 15.10 -13.96
CA LEU A 441 -4.67 15.89 -15.16
C LEU A 441 -5.53 15.40 -16.33
N LEU A 442 -5.58 14.08 -16.55
CA LEU A 442 -6.40 13.47 -17.58
C LEU A 442 -7.90 13.80 -17.41
N GLY A 443 -8.41 13.74 -16.17
CA GLY A 443 -9.78 14.15 -15.86
C GLY A 443 -10.04 15.62 -16.21
N LEU A 444 -9.13 16.52 -15.82
CA LEU A 444 -9.24 17.94 -16.15
C LEU A 444 -9.25 18.20 -17.67
N THR A 445 -8.47 17.44 -18.44
CA THR A 445 -8.36 17.65 -19.89
C THR A 445 -9.51 17.05 -20.70
N ILE A 446 -10.16 15.99 -20.20
CA ILE A 446 -11.33 15.38 -20.85
C ILE A 446 -12.57 16.28 -20.73
N ALA A 447 -12.61 17.09 -19.67
CA ALA A 447 -13.77 17.91 -19.35
C ALA A 447 -14.25 18.83 -20.50
N PRO A 448 -13.42 19.73 -21.08
CA PRO A 448 -13.93 20.65 -22.10
C PRO A 448 -14.33 19.93 -23.38
N VAL A 449 -13.68 18.81 -23.72
CA VAL A 449 -14.02 18.00 -24.89
C VAL A 449 -15.43 17.41 -24.74
N LEU A 450 -15.75 16.85 -23.57
CA LEU A 450 -17.10 16.37 -23.28
C LEU A 450 -18.12 17.52 -23.30
N GLY A 451 -17.78 18.68 -22.73
CA GLY A 451 -18.65 19.86 -22.72
C GLY A 451 -19.00 20.35 -24.12
N LEU A 452 -18.01 20.44 -25.01
CA LEU A 452 -18.20 20.88 -26.40
C LEU A 452 -18.91 19.84 -27.27
N ALA A 453 -18.67 18.55 -27.03
CA ALA A 453 -19.39 17.47 -27.70
C ALA A 453 -20.90 17.53 -27.40
N VAL A 454 -21.27 17.87 -26.16
CA VAL A 454 -22.67 18.07 -25.75
C VAL A 454 -23.23 19.40 -26.31
N ALA A 455 -22.38 20.42 -26.51
CA ALA A 455 -22.72 21.76 -27.04
C ALA A 455 -23.17 21.78 -28.51
N ARG A 456 -23.23 20.62 -29.18
CA ARG A 456 -23.55 20.50 -30.62
C ARG A 456 -22.60 21.28 -31.55
N SER A 457 -21.36 21.53 -31.12
CA SER A 457 -20.27 22.08 -31.96
C SER A 457 -19.10 21.08 -32.16
N PRO A 458 -19.36 19.80 -32.53
CA PRO A 458 -18.37 18.73 -32.48
C PRO A 458 -17.14 18.97 -33.39
N LEU A 459 -17.32 19.67 -34.51
CA LEU A 459 -16.23 20.00 -35.44
C LEU A 459 -15.21 20.98 -34.82
N THR A 460 -15.66 21.91 -33.96
CA THR A 460 -14.78 22.86 -33.25
C THR A 460 -14.01 22.20 -32.11
N ALA A 461 -14.55 21.12 -31.55
CA ALA A 461 -13.92 20.34 -30.49
C ALA A 461 -12.88 19.33 -31.00
N LEU A 462 -12.87 19.05 -32.32
CA LEU A 462 -12.08 17.97 -32.91
C LEU A 462 -10.56 18.08 -32.61
N PRO A 463 -9.89 19.24 -32.75
CA PRO A 463 -8.47 19.36 -32.45
C PRO A 463 -8.17 19.10 -30.97
N LEU A 464 -8.99 19.64 -30.07
CA LEU A 464 -8.84 19.45 -28.63
C LEU A 464 -9.14 18.00 -28.22
N ALA A 465 -10.12 17.36 -28.85
CA ALA A 465 -10.46 15.96 -28.65
C ALA A 465 -9.31 15.03 -29.06
N ILE A 466 -8.66 15.30 -30.20
CA ILE A 466 -7.49 14.55 -30.67
C ILE A 466 -6.33 14.68 -29.69
N VAL A 467 -5.97 15.89 -29.28
CA VAL A 467 -4.86 16.11 -28.33
C VAL A 467 -5.16 15.47 -26.96
N THR A 468 -6.41 15.58 -26.49
CA THR A 468 -6.85 14.94 -25.25
C THR A 468 -6.80 13.41 -25.33
N GLY A 469 -7.21 12.84 -26.47
CA GLY A 469 -7.14 11.40 -26.72
C GLY A 469 -5.70 10.88 -26.77
N LEU A 470 -4.80 11.62 -27.42
CA LEU A 470 -3.37 11.31 -27.43
C LEU A 470 -2.77 11.40 -26.02
N LEU A 471 -3.11 12.44 -25.25
CA LEU A 471 -2.68 12.57 -23.86
C LEU A 471 -3.19 11.40 -23.01
N ALA A 472 -4.47 11.02 -23.17
CA ALA A 472 -5.06 9.86 -22.52
C ALA A 472 -4.30 8.57 -22.83
N LEU A 473 -4.02 8.34 -24.11
CA LEU A 473 -3.28 7.17 -24.56
C LEU A 473 -1.89 7.12 -23.92
N VAL A 474 -1.15 8.23 -23.93
CA VAL A 474 0.19 8.30 -23.33
C VAL A 474 0.15 8.08 -21.82
N VAL A 475 -0.78 8.71 -21.10
CA VAL A 475 -0.91 8.56 -19.64
C VAL A 475 -1.37 7.15 -19.25
N VAL A 476 -2.34 6.57 -19.95
CA VAL A 476 -2.80 5.19 -19.71
C VAL A 476 -1.68 4.20 -20.01
N ASN A 477 -0.94 4.38 -21.12
CA ASN A 477 0.21 3.57 -21.47
C ASN A 477 1.31 3.68 -20.40
N LEU A 478 1.61 4.89 -19.92
CA LEU A 478 2.55 5.14 -18.84
C LEU A 478 2.13 4.45 -17.54
N VAL A 479 0.87 4.59 -17.12
CA VAL A 479 0.32 3.93 -15.92
C VAL A 479 0.39 2.41 -16.05
N ARG A 480 -0.09 1.86 -17.17
CA ARG A 480 -0.11 0.41 -17.43
C ARG A 480 1.30 -0.16 -17.41
N ARG A 481 2.21 0.42 -18.19
CA ARG A 481 3.59 -0.07 -18.30
C ARG A 481 4.41 0.16 -17.03
N THR A 482 4.13 1.20 -16.25
CA THR A 482 4.76 1.40 -14.94
C THR A 482 4.29 0.31 -13.97
N ALA A 483 3.02 -0.07 -14.04
CA ALA A 483 2.48 -1.14 -13.20
C ALA A 483 2.96 -2.54 -13.63
N THR A 484 3.23 -2.74 -14.92
CA THR A 484 3.79 -3.99 -15.46
C THR A 484 5.31 -4.00 -15.55
N ARG A 485 6.00 -2.94 -15.08
CA ARG A 485 7.47 -2.79 -15.11
C ARG A 485 8.12 -2.98 -16.48
N SER A 486 7.40 -2.68 -17.56
CA SER A 486 7.88 -2.84 -18.94
C SER A 486 8.45 -1.54 -19.54
N LEU A 487 8.74 -0.56 -18.68
CA LEU A 487 9.32 0.73 -19.06
C LEU A 487 10.76 0.82 -18.56
N THR A 488 11.64 1.30 -19.42
CA THR A 488 12.98 1.73 -19.05
C THR A 488 12.95 3.14 -18.48
N ALA A 489 14.02 3.57 -17.79
CA ALA A 489 14.12 4.94 -17.29
C ALA A 489 13.97 5.96 -18.44
N GLY A 490 14.64 5.73 -19.57
CA GLY A 490 14.52 6.54 -20.78
C GLY A 490 13.12 6.50 -21.39
N GLY A 491 12.52 5.31 -21.51
CA GLY A 491 11.15 5.17 -22.03
C GLY A 491 10.08 5.83 -21.15
N TRP A 492 10.29 5.87 -19.83
CA TRP A 492 9.42 6.57 -18.89
C TRP A 492 9.60 8.09 -18.98
N ALA A 493 10.85 8.55 -19.12
CA ALA A 493 11.19 9.95 -19.33
C ALA A 493 10.57 10.50 -20.62
N VAL A 494 10.73 9.80 -21.75
CA VAL A 494 10.16 10.18 -23.05
C VAL A 494 8.64 10.30 -22.97
N ARG A 495 7.93 9.33 -22.38
CA ARG A 495 6.47 9.38 -22.24
C ARG A 495 6.00 10.48 -21.30
N THR A 496 6.79 10.77 -20.27
CA THR A 496 6.53 11.91 -19.37
C THR A 496 6.70 13.21 -20.14
N VAL A 497 7.80 13.42 -20.85
CA VAL A 497 7.99 14.62 -21.68
C VAL A 497 6.89 14.74 -22.74
N LEU A 498 6.53 13.65 -23.41
CA LEU A 498 5.45 13.62 -24.40
C LEU A 498 4.10 14.00 -23.79
N ALA A 499 3.75 13.47 -22.60
CA ALA A 499 2.54 13.86 -21.89
C ALA A 499 2.57 15.35 -21.48
N ALA A 500 3.75 15.89 -21.14
CA ALA A 500 3.94 17.31 -20.86
C ALA A 500 3.67 18.16 -22.11
N LEU A 501 4.28 17.80 -23.24
CA LEU A 501 4.14 18.50 -24.51
C LEU A 501 2.68 18.45 -25.01
N LEU A 502 2.02 17.30 -24.91
CA LEU A 502 0.60 17.16 -25.24
C LEU A 502 -0.29 17.99 -24.31
N PHE A 503 0.03 18.06 -23.01
CA PHE A 503 -0.69 18.93 -22.07
C PHE A 503 -0.44 20.41 -22.37
N ILE A 504 0.78 20.80 -22.72
CA ILE A 504 1.11 22.17 -23.15
C ILE A 504 0.36 22.52 -24.43
N ALA A 505 0.37 21.64 -25.43
CA ALA A 505 -0.39 21.81 -26.67
C ALA A 505 -1.89 21.96 -26.39
N TRP A 506 -2.44 21.10 -25.53
CA TRP A 506 -3.83 21.21 -25.06
C TRP A 506 -4.09 22.57 -24.40
N ALA A 507 -3.16 23.03 -23.57
CA ALA A 507 -3.26 24.30 -22.86
C ALA A 507 -3.14 25.53 -23.77
N PHE A 508 -2.46 25.42 -24.91
CA PHE A 508 -2.42 26.44 -25.96
C PHE A 508 -3.66 26.41 -26.85
N MET A 509 -4.23 25.23 -27.12
CA MET A 509 -5.43 25.08 -27.95
C MET A 509 -6.72 25.42 -27.21
N ALA A 510 -6.84 25.07 -25.93
CA ALA A 510 -8.05 25.34 -25.15
C ALA A 510 -8.46 26.83 -25.16
N PRO A 511 -7.55 27.82 -24.98
CA PRO A 511 -7.87 29.25 -25.07
C PRO A 511 -8.37 29.75 -26.43
N LEU A 512 -8.06 29.03 -27.51
CA LEU A 512 -8.46 29.38 -28.88
C LEU A 512 -9.92 28.97 -29.17
N ILE A 513 -10.51 28.16 -28.30
CA ILE A 513 -11.93 27.83 -28.38
C ILE A 513 -12.71 28.97 -27.71
N PRO A 514 -13.63 29.64 -28.43
CA PRO A 514 -14.46 30.67 -27.84
C PRO A 514 -15.21 30.10 -26.63
N HIS A 515 -15.51 30.97 -25.67
CA HIS A 515 -16.25 30.67 -24.45
C HIS A 515 -15.53 29.98 -23.28
N ILE A 516 -14.24 29.62 -23.31
CA ILE A 516 -13.60 29.10 -22.07
C ILE A 516 -13.34 30.25 -21.05
N PRO A 517 -13.81 30.22 -19.79
CA PRO A 517 -13.52 31.29 -18.82
C PRO A 517 -12.01 31.42 -18.53
N PRO A 518 -11.41 32.62 -18.58
CA PRO A 518 -9.96 32.82 -18.41
C PRO A 518 -9.42 32.34 -17.05
N VAL A 519 -10.24 32.34 -16.01
CA VAL A 519 -9.88 31.83 -14.66
C VAL A 519 -9.63 30.31 -14.68
N ASN A 520 -10.45 29.54 -15.39
CA ASN A 520 -10.24 28.09 -15.55
C ASN A 520 -8.96 27.82 -16.36
N ARG A 521 -8.60 28.71 -17.30
CA ARG A 521 -7.36 28.62 -18.08
C ARG A 521 -6.13 28.74 -17.17
N LEU A 522 -6.07 29.80 -16.35
CA LEU A 522 -4.96 30.02 -15.41
C LEU A 522 -4.86 28.93 -14.35
N PHE A 523 -6.00 28.44 -13.85
CA PHE A 523 -6.04 27.36 -12.86
C PHE A 523 -5.48 26.05 -13.42
N VAL A 524 -5.92 25.61 -14.60
CA VAL A 524 -5.43 24.38 -15.23
C VAL A 524 -3.96 24.51 -15.62
N LEU A 525 -3.53 25.67 -16.12
CA LEU A 525 -2.12 25.92 -16.46
C LEU A 525 -1.23 25.87 -15.22
N PHE A 526 -1.61 26.58 -14.15
CA PHE A 526 -0.82 26.69 -12.93
C PHE A 526 -0.69 25.35 -12.21
N PHE A 527 -1.79 24.63 -11.97
CA PHE A 527 -1.75 23.33 -11.30
C PHE A 527 -1.16 22.23 -12.19
N GLY A 528 -1.40 22.30 -13.50
CA GLY A 528 -0.80 21.44 -14.50
C GLY A 528 0.72 21.54 -14.53
N LEU A 529 1.25 22.75 -14.70
CA LEU A 529 2.69 23.03 -14.74
C LEU A 529 3.35 22.75 -13.37
N LEU A 530 2.75 23.19 -12.26
CA LEU A 530 3.32 22.97 -10.92
C LEU A 530 3.42 21.48 -10.58
N GLY A 531 2.43 20.67 -10.97
CA GLY A 531 2.46 19.22 -10.75
C GLY A 531 3.41 18.46 -11.67
N PHE A 532 3.57 18.93 -12.92
CA PHE A 532 4.53 18.36 -13.87
C PHE A 532 5.97 18.70 -13.48
N PHE A 533 6.28 19.99 -13.35
CA PHE A 533 7.62 20.50 -13.05
C PHE A 533 8.05 20.22 -11.61
N GLY A 534 7.11 20.25 -10.66
CA GLY A 534 7.36 19.90 -9.26
C GLY A 534 7.81 18.45 -9.04
N ARG A 535 7.71 17.59 -10.07
CA ARG A 535 8.02 16.15 -10.02
C ARG A 535 9.05 15.69 -11.06
N MET A 536 9.67 16.62 -11.80
CA MET A 536 10.77 16.37 -12.77
C MET A 536 11.93 15.55 -12.23
N LYS A 537 12.08 15.56 -10.90
CA LYS A 537 12.94 14.66 -10.14
C LYS A 537 12.79 13.20 -10.63
N ILE A 538 11.62 12.70 -11.05
CA ILE A 538 11.48 11.30 -11.52
C ILE A 538 12.45 10.94 -12.66
N LEU A 539 12.81 11.91 -13.50
CA LEU A 539 13.75 11.75 -14.62
C LEU A 539 15.19 11.45 -14.19
N THR A 540 15.53 11.67 -12.92
CA THR A 540 16.88 11.44 -12.36
C THR A 540 16.95 10.30 -11.34
N GLY A 541 15.84 9.57 -11.12
CA GLY A 541 15.76 8.54 -10.08
C GLY A 541 16.07 7.13 -10.60
N LEU A 542 16.98 6.44 -9.92
CA LEU A 542 17.48 5.06 -10.13
C LEU A 542 16.42 3.94 -10.03
N TRP A 543 15.12 4.22 -10.16
CA TRP A 543 14.09 3.22 -9.87
C TRP A 543 13.70 2.33 -11.07
N LEU A 544 13.96 2.76 -12.32
CA LEU A 544 13.69 1.94 -13.51
C LEU A 544 14.99 1.33 -14.04
N PRO A 545 14.95 0.10 -14.56
CA PRO A 545 16.13 -0.54 -15.10
C PRO A 545 16.71 0.23 -16.30
N PRO A 546 18.05 0.31 -16.41
CA PRO A 546 18.71 0.78 -17.61
C PRO A 546 18.40 -0.16 -18.79
N GLU A 547 18.53 0.34 -20.02
CA GLU A 547 18.03 -0.27 -21.27
C GLU A 547 18.63 -1.63 -21.68
N ARG A 548 19.51 -2.25 -20.88
CA ARG A 548 20.12 -3.52 -21.27
C ARG A 548 19.10 -4.66 -21.23
N LYS A 549 19.05 -5.41 -22.33
CA LYS A 549 18.42 -6.72 -22.41
C LYS A 549 19.13 -7.65 -21.43
N GLN A 550 18.52 -7.89 -20.27
CA GLN A 550 18.92 -8.95 -19.35
C GLN A 550 17.71 -9.85 -19.14
N GLU A 551 17.96 -11.15 -19.07
CA GLU A 551 16.95 -12.15 -18.74
C GLU A 551 16.48 -11.93 -17.30
N VAL A 552 15.25 -11.44 -17.17
CA VAL A 552 14.66 -11.11 -15.87
C VAL A 552 14.07 -12.39 -15.27
N VAL A 553 14.77 -12.98 -14.31
CA VAL A 553 14.36 -14.28 -13.71
C VAL A 553 13.42 -14.11 -12.51
N LEU A 554 13.61 -13.11 -11.64
CA LEU A 554 12.83 -12.94 -10.39
C LEU A 554 11.74 -11.85 -10.43
N ALA A 555 11.11 -11.58 -11.58
CA ALA A 555 10.09 -10.53 -11.67
C ALA A 555 8.78 -10.87 -10.93
N SER A 556 8.28 -9.93 -10.13
CA SER A 556 6.92 -10.00 -9.62
C SER A 556 5.89 -9.94 -10.76
N ALA A 557 4.75 -10.62 -10.58
CA ALA A 557 3.61 -10.45 -11.48
C ALA A 557 3.21 -8.95 -11.59
N PRO A 558 2.78 -8.50 -12.79
CA PRO A 558 2.36 -7.13 -12.98
C PRO A 558 1.19 -6.80 -12.05
N VAL A 559 1.34 -5.74 -11.24
CA VAL A 559 0.23 -5.30 -10.40
C VAL A 559 -0.79 -4.65 -11.31
N GLN A 560 -2.01 -5.19 -11.35
CA GLN A 560 -3.10 -4.49 -12.03
C GLN A 560 -3.37 -3.19 -11.27
N PRO A 561 -3.07 -2.01 -11.86
CA PRO A 561 -3.39 -0.77 -11.18
C PRO A 561 -4.91 -0.72 -11.02
N SER A 562 -5.41 -0.33 -9.84
CA SER A 562 -6.83 0.01 -9.75
C SER A 562 -7.07 1.23 -10.64
N VAL A 563 -7.59 0.99 -11.84
CA VAL A 563 -7.87 2.00 -12.86
C VAL A 563 -8.98 2.95 -12.40
N TYR A 564 -9.83 2.49 -11.47
CA TYR A 564 -10.96 3.25 -10.96
C TYR A 564 -10.56 4.16 -9.80
N SER A 565 -10.11 5.37 -10.15
CA SER A 565 -10.15 6.52 -9.26
C SER A 565 -11.48 7.24 -9.51
N PHE A 566 -12.39 7.23 -8.53
CA PHE A 566 -13.75 7.77 -8.70
C PHE A 566 -13.79 9.31 -8.76
N ALA A 567 -12.88 10.00 -8.08
CA ALA A 567 -12.86 11.47 -7.98
C ALA A 567 -12.52 12.19 -9.29
N ILE A 568 -11.76 11.53 -10.17
CA ILE A 568 -11.21 12.09 -11.41
C ILE A 568 -12.27 12.22 -12.52
N PRO A 569 -13.04 11.17 -12.88
CA PRO A 569 -14.11 11.30 -13.86
C PRO A 569 -15.23 12.22 -13.37
N MET A 570 -15.44 12.31 -12.05
CA MET A 570 -16.45 13.18 -11.45
C MET A 570 -16.08 14.67 -11.59
N GLY A 571 -14.83 15.04 -11.26
CA GLY A 571 -14.33 16.40 -11.50
C GLY A 571 -14.28 16.77 -12.99
N ALA A 572 -14.01 15.78 -13.85
CA ALA A 572 -14.08 15.95 -15.30
C ALA A 572 -15.50 16.28 -15.80
N LEU A 573 -16.51 15.55 -15.29
CA LEU A 573 -17.92 15.76 -15.63
C LEU A 573 -18.43 17.13 -15.20
N VAL A 574 -18.04 17.60 -14.01
CA VAL A 574 -18.35 18.94 -13.49
C VAL A 574 -17.80 20.05 -14.38
N LEU A 575 -16.52 19.94 -14.72
CA LEU A 575 -15.87 20.92 -15.57
C LEU A 575 -16.50 20.89 -16.97
N ALA A 576 -16.81 19.70 -17.51
CA ALA A 576 -17.48 19.54 -18.81
C ALA A 576 -18.82 20.25 -18.87
N ALA A 577 -19.58 20.12 -17.79
CA ALA A 577 -20.82 20.82 -17.53
C ALA A 577 -20.67 22.36 -17.59
N GLY A 578 -19.63 22.89 -16.94
CA GLY A 578 -19.29 24.32 -16.99
C GLY A 578 -18.81 24.79 -18.37
N TYR A 579 -18.12 23.93 -19.13
CA TYR A 579 -17.68 24.23 -20.50
C TYR A 579 -18.85 24.27 -21.50
N TYR A 580 -19.80 23.35 -21.37
CA TYR A 580 -21.04 23.37 -22.13
C TYR A 580 -21.85 24.66 -21.91
N PHE A 581 -21.93 25.13 -20.66
CA PHE A 581 -22.59 26.39 -20.31
C PHE A 581 -21.98 27.57 -21.06
N ALA A 582 -20.66 27.67 -21.06
CA ALA A 582 -19.99 28.79 -21.66
C ALA A 582 -20.10 28.73 -23.20
N ALA A 583 -19.88 27.57 -23.82
CA ALA A 583 -19.94 27.39 -25.28
C ALA A 583 -21.33 27.58 -25.91
N SER A 584 -22.36 27.74 -25.09
CA SER A 584 -23.75 27.82 -25.54
C SER A 584 -24.47 29.11 -25.11
N ALA A 585 -23.72 30.05 -24.51
CA ALA A 585 -24.05 31.45 -24.32
C ALA A 585 -23.26 32.28 -25.35
#